data_AF-A0A8T4CYF2-F1
#
_entry.id   AF-A0A8T4CYF2-F1
#
_cell.length_a   1.000
_cell.length_b   1.000
_cell.length_c   1.000
_cell.angle_alpha   90.00
_cell.angle_beta   90.00
_cell.angle_gamma   90.00
#
_symmetry.space_group_name_H-M   'P 1'
#
loop_
_entity.id
_entity.type
_entity.pdbx_description
1 polymer ?
#
loop_
_entity_poly.entity_id
_entity_poly.type
_entity_poly.pdbx_seq_one_letter_code
_entity_poly.pdbx_strand_id
1 'polypeptide(L)'
;MNEDLEGLMHSPRTEKITLKVTDNTKRATIPITTRELLSLKTNDYIHLEYILPENNKTTYEGIYDYQQIDSSNRISVNPFVKNVLQLKDGDYFNVKISKVYFNKKLH
;
A
#
# COMPACT_ATOMS: atom_id res chain seq x y z
N MET A 1 -0.02 -1.12 -26.45
CA MET A 1 -1.01 -0.13 -26.01
C MET A 1 -0.56 0.28 -24.61
N ASN A 2 0.27 1.32 -24.52
CA ASN A 2 0.81 1.85 -23.27
C ASN A 2 0.11 3.19 -23.05
N GLU A 3 -1.12 3.15 -22.56
CA GLU A 3 -1.82 4.37 -22.19
C GLU A 3 -1.25 4.87 -20.85
N ASP A 4 -0.47 5.94 -20.97
CA ASP A 4 -0.40 7.07 -20.06
C ASP A 4 -0.80 6.82 -18.60
N LEU A 5 0.17 6.33 -17.82
CA LEU A 5 0.24 6.61 -16.39
C LEU A 5 0.73 8.06 -16.16
N GLU A 6 0.24 9.05 -16.92
CA GLU A 6 0.40 10.49 -16.63
C GLU A 6 -0.56 10.93 -15.50
N GLY A 7 -0.80 10.06 -14.51
CA GLY A 7 -1.32 10.48 -13.23
C GLY A 7 -0.27 11.37 -12.57
N LEU A 8 -0.66 12.56 -12.10
CA LEU A 8 0.23 13.46 -11.37
C LEU A 8 0.95 12.67 -10.27
N MET A 9 2.23 12.36 -10.48
CA MET A 9 3.04 11.64 -9.51
C MET A 9 3.38 12.63 -8.40
N HIS A 10 2.67 12.52 -7.28
CA HIS A 10 3.05 13.22 -6.06
C HIS A 10 3.84 12.24 -5.20
N SER A 11 5.08 12.61 -4.90
CA SER A 11 5.79 12.01 -3.77
C SER A 11 5.20 12.65 -2.52
N PRO A 12 4.35 11.94 -1.73
CA PRO A 12 3.98 12.47 -0.43
C PRO A 12 5.25 12.61 0.42
N ARG A 13 5.18 13.40 1.51
CA ARG A 13 6.11 13.17 2.63
C ARG A 13 6.04 11.68 2.92
N THR A 14 7.17 10.99 2.79
CA THR A 14 7.20 9.54 2.94
C THR A 14 6.74 9.17 4.34
N GLU A 15 5.52 8.65 4.44
CA GLU A 15 4.86 8.43 5.73
C GLU A 15 4.86 6.93 6.02
N LYS A 16 5.26 6.58 7.25
CA LYS A 16 5.11 5.22 7.76
C LYS A 16 3.68 5.05 8.24
N ILE A 17 2.99 4.06 7.72
CA ILE A 17 1.60 3.78 8.06
C ILE A 17 1.44 2.34 8.51
N THR A 18 0.49 2.12 9.40
CA THR A 18 0.10 0.79 9.86
C THR A 18 -1.19 0.39 9.17
N LEU A 19 -1.16 -0.72 8.43
CA LEU A 19 -2.30 -1.28 7.75
C LEU A 19 -2.87 -2.46 8.53
N LYS A 20 -4.20 -2.60 8.52
CA LYS A 20 -4.89 -3.74 9.15
C LYS A 20 -5.26 -4.79 8.12
N VAL A 21 -4.87 -6.03 8.35
CA VAL A 21 -5.20 -7.19 7.52
C VAL A 21 -6.67 -7.56 7.70
N THR A 22 -7.37 -7.77 6.59
CA THR A 22 -8.80 -8.10 6.53
C THR A 22 -9.09 -9.08 5.39
N ASP A 23 -10.34 -9.53 5.29
CA ASP A 23 -10.84 -10.40 4.22
C ASP A 23 -10.04 -11.70 4.10
N ASN A 24 -9.90 -12.40 5.23
CA ASN A 24 -9.14 -13.65 5.32
C ASN A 24 -7.72 -13.49 4.78
N THR A 25 -7.02 -12.44 5.21
CA THR A 25 -5.62 -12.13 4.82
C THR A 25 -5.39 -11.72 3.36
N LYS A 26 -6.46 -11.47 2.60
CA LYS A 26 -6.33 -11.06 1.18
C LYS A 26 -6.19 -9.55 1.03
N ARG A 27 -6.74 -8.78 1.96
CA ARG A 27 -6.84 -7.32 1.86
C ARG A 27 -6.23 -6.65 3.08
N ALA A 28 -5.83 -5.39 2.92
CA ALA A 28 -5.48 -4.53 4.04
C ALA A 28 -6.19 -3.19 3.93
N THR A 29 -6.72 -2.70 5.05
CA THR A 29 -7.45 -1.44 5.11
C THR A 29 -6.49 -0.28 5.32
N ILE A 30 -6.61 0.75 4.48
CA ILE A 30 -5.89 2.02 4.67
C ILE A 30 -6.63 2.85 5.74
N PRO A 31 -5.96 3.27 6.83
CA PRO A 31 -6.57 4.13 7.85
C PRO A 31 -7.18 5.40 7.24
N ILE A 32 -8.33 5.83 7.77
CA ILE A 32 -9.00 7.05 7.30
C ILE A 32 -8.09 8.29 7.44
N THR A 33 -7.33 8.38 8.52
CA THR A 33 -6.36 9.44 8.78
C THR A 33 -5.29 9.52 7.69
N THR A 34 -4.75 8.38 7.25
CA THR A 34 -3.80 8.31 6.14
C THR A 34 -4.44 8.74 4.83
N ARG A 35 -5.68 8.32 4.56
CA ARG A 35 -6.38 8.71 3.33
C ARG A 35 -6.62 10.21 3.26
N GLU A 36 -7.06 10.81 4.36
CA GLU A 36 -7.29 12.25 4.44
C GLU A 36 -5.97 13.01 4.30
N LEU A 37 -4.93 12.60 5.03
CA LEU A 37 -3.60 13.20 5.00
C LEU A 37 -2.99 13.21 3.60
N LEU A 38 -3.13 12.10 2.87
CA LEU A 38 -2.56 11.92 1.52
C LEU A 38 -3.57 12.19 0.40
N SER A 39 -4.78 12.65 0.74
CA SER A 39 -5.88 12.88 -0.19
C SER A 39 -6.20 11.69 -1.11
N LEU A 40 -6.06 10.47 -0.59
CA LEU A 40 -6.26 9.23 -1.34
C LEU A 40 -7.74 8.96 -1.62
N LYS A 41 -8.03 8.54 -2.83
CA LYS A 41 -9.37 8.20 -3.32
C LYS A 41 -9.41 6.78 -3.88
N THR A 42 -10.62 6.25 -4.01
CA THR A 42 -10.87 5.00 -4.73
C THR A 42 -10.29 5.08 -6.15
N ASN A 43 -9.68 3.98 -6.59
CA ASN A 43 -9.00 3.81 -7.87
C ASN A 43 -7.67 4.57 -8.03
N ASP A 44 -7.21 5.33 -7.03
CA ASP A 44 -5.84 5.81 -7.01
C ASP A 44 -4.87 4.64 -6.88
N TYR A 45 -3.66 4.83 -7.41
CA TYR A 45 -2.57 3.87 -7.25
C TYR A 45 -1.55 4.41 -6.26
N ILE A 46 -1.06 3.54 -5.38
CA ILE A 46 -0.02 3.86 -4.41
C ILE A 46 1.15 2.91 -4.56
N HIS A 47 2.35 3.45 -4.40
CA HIS A 47 3.57 2.68 -4.29
C HIS A 47 3.90 2.45 -2.82
N LEU A 48 3.94 1.18 -2.42
CA LEU A 48 4.16 0.73 -1.05
C LEU A 48 5.54 0.12 -0.92
N GLU A 49 6.29 0.54 0.08
CA GLU A 49 7.51 -0.11 0.55
C GLU A 49 7.19 -0.83 1.86
N TYR A 50 7.45 -2.14 1.93
CA TYR A 50 7.15 -2.93 3.12
C TYR A 50 8.25 -2.80 4.16
N ILE A 51 7.86 -2.61 5.43
CA ILE A 51 8.80 -2.56 6.55
C ILE A 51 8.83 -3.94 7.19
N LEU A 52 9.79 -4.75 6.75
CA LEU A 52 9.98 -6.11 7.24
C LEU A 52 10.95 -6.14 8.42
N PRO A 53 10.78 -7.07 9.38
CA PRO A 53 11.75 -7.26 10.44
C PRO A 53 13.07 -7.74 9.82
N GLU A 54 14.18 -7.20 10.32
CA GLU A 54 15.49 -7.76 10.05
C GLU A 54 15.56 -9.15 10.71
N ASN A 55 15.61 -10.21 9.90
CA ASN A 55 15.92 -11.54 10.40
C ASN A 55 17.43 -11.74 10.29
N ASN A 56 18.07 -12.27 11.34
CA ASN A 56 19.51 -12.57 11.42
C ASN A 56 20.09 -13.45 10.28
N LYS A 57 19.27 -13.87 9.31
CA LYS A 57 19.65 -14.71 8.17
C LYS A 57 19.37 -14.08 6.80
N THR A 58 18.59 -13.00 6.72
CA THR A 58 18.19 -12.40 5.43
C THR A 58 17.82 -10.93 5.62
N THR A 59 18.55 -10.05 4.94
CA THR A 59 18.19 -8.63 4.80
C THR A 59 17.16 -8.50 3.67
N TYR A 60 15.98 -7.95 3.97
CA TYR A 60 14.95 -7.70 2.98
C TYR A 60 15.00 -6.24 2.52
N GLU A 61 15.95 -5.91 1.65
CA GLU A 61 16.02 -4.57 1.06
C GLU A 61 15.10 -4.49 -0.17
N GLY A 62 14.35 -3.38 -0.29
CA GLY A 62 13.69 -3.01 -1.54
C GLY A 62 12.45 -3.80 -1.93
N ILE A 63 11.68 -4.35 -0.98
CA ILE A 63 10.40 -4.97 -1.30
C ILE A 63 9.32 -3.90 -1.41
N TYR A 64 8.83 -3.71 -2.63
CA TYR A 64 7.79 -2.74 -2.94
C TYR A 64 6.71 -3.33 -3.85
N ASP A 65 5.54 -2.70 -3.86
CA ASP A 65 4.39 -3.10 -4.66
C ASP A 65 3.56 -1.88 -5.06
N TYR A 66 2.88 -1.97 -6.20
CA TYR A 66 1.95 -0.97 -6.69
C TYR A 66 0.53 -1.47 -6.47
N GLN A 67 -0.23 -0.77 -5.64
CA GLN A 67 -1.57 -1.19 -5.25
C GLN A 67 -2.60 -0.16 -5.66
N GLN A 68 -3.68 -0.63 -6.30
CA GLN A 68 -4.86 0.19 -6.52
C GLN A 68 -5.75 0.14 -5.29
N ILE A 69 -6.26 1.30 -4.88
CA ILE A 69 -7.20 1.41 -3.76
C ILE A 69 -8.59 1.00 -4.25
N ASP A 70 -9.18 -0.03 -3.63
CA ASP A 70 -10.52 -0.52 -3.98
C ASP A 70 -11.64 0.44 -3.50
N SER A 71 -12.89 0.13 -3.86
CA SER A 71 -14.07 0.90 -3.45
C SER A 71 -14.35 0.90 -1.95
N SER A 72 -13.72 -0.01 -1.20
CA SER A 72 -13.79 -0.12 0.25
C SER A 72 -12.55 0.45 0.95
N ASN A 73 -11.69 1.18 0.24
CA ASN A 73 -10.45 1.78 0.76
C ASN A 73 -9.41 0.75 1.23
N ARG A 74 -9.36 -0.39 0.55
CA ARG A 74 -8.43 -1.47 0.83
C ARG A 74 -7.48 -1.68 -0.34
N ILE A 75 -6.37 -2.31 -0.05
CA ILE A 75 -5.38 -2.81 -1.01
C ILE A 75 -5.23 -4.32 -0.87
N SER A 76 -4.62 -4.97 -1.85
CA SER A 76 -4.26 -6.37 -1.72
C SER A 76 -3.05 -6.53 -0.79
N VAL A 77 -3.05 -7.59 0.03
CA VAL A 77 -1.86 -7.99 0.78
C VAL A 77 -0.95 -8.77 -0.15
N ASN A 78 0.30 -8.35 -0.24
CA ASN A 78 1.30 -9.06 -1.03
C ASN A 78 1.54 -10.47 -0.43
N PRO A 79 1.39 -11.57 -1.21
CA PRO A 79 1.54 -12.93 -0.69
C PRO A 79 2.90 -13.22 -0.06
N PHE A 80 3.98 -12.63 -0.60
CA PHE A 80 5.30 -12.79 -0.03
C PHE A 80 5.38 -12.17 1.36
N VAL A 81 4.92 -10.92 1.51
CA VAL A 81 4.90 -10.20 2.79
C VAL A 81 4.03 -10.93 3.80
N LYS A 82 2.86 -11.42 3.38
CA LYS A 82 1.99 -12.25 4.21
C LYS A 82 2.74 -13.46 4.78
N ASN A 83 3.49 -14.16 3.93
CA ASN A 83 4.22 -15.36 4.35
C ASN A 83 5.41 -15.03 5.27
N VAL A 84 6.16 -13.98 4.96
CA VAL A 84 7.32 -13.55 5.77
C VAL A 84 6.89 -13.07 7.15
N LEU A 85 5.84 -12.26 7.23
CA LEU A 85 5.32 -11.72 8.48
C LEU A 85 4.33 -12.68 9.17
N GLN A 86 4.02 -13.83 8.54
CA GLN A 86 3.01 -14.79 9.01
C GLN A 86 1.66 -14.15 9.35
N LEU A 87 1.22 -13.18 8.53
CA LEU A 87 0.04 -12.36 8.79
C LEU A 87 -1.25 -13.19 8.84
N LYS A 88 -2.07 -12.91 9.83
CA LYS A 88 -3.42 -13.44 10.04
C LYS A 88 -4.47 -12.33 9.92
N ASP A 89 -5.73 -12.74 9.80
CA ASP A 89 -6.84 -11.77 9.73
C ASP A 89 -6.92 -10.98 11.04
N GLY A 90 -7.05 -9.66 10.94
CA GLY A 90 -7.02 -8.75 12.10
C GLY A 90 -5.64 -8.27 12.51
N ASP A 91 -4.55 -8.86 11.99
CA ASP A 91 -3.18 -8.40 12.28
C ASP A 91 -2.88 -7.04 11.66
N TYR A 92 -1.80 -6.42 12.11
CA TYR A 92 -1.32 -5.14 11.61
C TYR A 92 0.12 -5.27 11.10
N PHE A 93 0.43 -4.53 10.04
CA PHE A 93 1.79 -4.45 9.51
C PHE A 93 2.12 -3.04 9.03
N ASN A 94 3.41 -2.70 9.04
CA ASN A 94 3.89 -1.37 8.69
C ASN A 94 4.38 -1.34 7.25
N VAL A 95 4.05 -0.24 6.57
CA VAL A 95 4.51 0.08 5.24
C VAL A 95 4.84 1.57 5.16
N LYS A 96 5.50 1.96 4.08
CA LYS A 96 5.72 3.35 3.70
C LYS A 96 5.06 3.58 2.36
N ILE A 97 4.20 4.59 2.26
CA ILE A 97 3.72 5.06 0.95
C ILE A 97 4.77 6.03 0.43
N SER A 98 5.45 5.69 -0.67
CA SER A 98 6.49 6.56 -1.24
C SER A 98 6.07 7.30 -2.51
N LYS A 99 5.03 6.85 -3.22
CA LYS A 99 4.44 7.57 -4.35
C LYS A 99 2.93 7.37 -4.40
N VAL A 100 2.22 8.40 -4.84
CA VAL A 100 0.77 8.34 -5.13
C VAL A 100 0.55 8.80 -6.57
N TYR A 101 -0.28 8.05 -7.28
CA TYR A 101 -0.71 8.34 -8.64
C TYR A 101 -2.22 8.55 -8.62
N PHE A 102 -2.63 9.82 -8.68
CA PHE A 102 -4.04 10.18 -8.64
C PHE A 102 -4.72 9.83 -9.96
N ASN A 103 -5.85 9.14 -9.87
CA ASN A 103 -6.68 8.88 -11.04
C ASN A 103 -7.48 10.16 -11.39
N LYS A 104 -7.02 10.90 -12.39
CA LYS A 104 -7.81 12.00 -12.95
C LYS A 104 -8.88 11.39 -13.86
N LYS A 105 -10.14 11.42 -13.42
CA LYS A 105 -11.23 11.44 -14.39
C LYS A 105 -11.03 12.70 -15.24
N LEU A 106 -10.73 12.53 -16.52
CA LEU A 106 -10.86 13.58 -17.53
C LEU A 106 -12.29 14.12 -17.40
N HIS A 107 -12.38 15.39 -17.03
CA HIS A 107 -13.63 16.08 -16.72
C HIS A 107 -14.25 16.67 -17.98
#